data_AF-A0A5B0MAW1-F1
#
_entry.id   AF-A0A5B0MAW1-F1
#
_cell.length_a   1.000
_cell.length_b   1.000
_cell.length_c   1.000
_cell.angle_alpha   90.00
_cell.angle_beta   90.00
_cell.angle_gamma   90.00
#
_symmetry.space_group_name_H-M   'P 1'
#
loop_
_entity.id
_entity.type
_entity.pdbx_description
1 polymer ?
#
loop_
_entity_poly.entity_id
_entity_poly.type
_entity_poly.pdbx_seq_one_letter_code
_entity_poly.pdbx_strand_id
1 'polypeptide(L)'
;MGLRAEPFKVYPPIYELRTFDRMVSPKPPRTWKHLFLPEQLCNYGIPFYGIYLKLALEAQVAEDPSAAVDKMATYALKKLLCYQNAAPIKITESRALALLGPTIGVPLHGQARQNVKLTASHAAHCGYIDADRDCQYSFYPSQPIYALAANNYLQKNEDVLISCINTLTSILSQGQTGTGDVGKIASRIILLCAMNKTADDMKAAKKPADMKIAKKTMVNPVPPEHKSFPEPVPVTKFLETLTGLLADELPLGLINDDLKTKLFDKGVMFWNHFMHCSHRPTSESLLECMHRGLALQCRPNQEVFDQVLTVYLKQKSKAKLDKANVTFCGIQVKNRKDDSQLKMPSKT
;
A
#
# COMPACT_ATOMS: atom_id res chain seq x y z
N MET A 1 -6.97 12.34 -54.55
CA MET A 1 -6.35 11.75 -53.35
C MET A 1 -5.87 12.91 -52.48
N GLY A 2 -6.56 13.18 -51.36
CA GLY A 2 -6.28 14.35 -50.52
C GLY A 2 -5.01 14.16 -49.68
N LEU A 3 -4.18 15.20 -49.62
CA LEU A 3 -2.99 15.30 -48.78
C LEU A 3 -3.34 14.96 -47.33
N ARG A 4 -2.78 13.88 -46.80
CA ARG A 4 -2.83 13.60 -45.35
C ARG A 4 -2.01 14.68 -44.65
N ALA A 5 -2.67 15.43 -43.77
CA ALA A 5 -2.00 16.41 -42.91
C ALA A 5 -0.90 15.72 -42.10
N GLU A 6 0.25 16.40 -41.98
CA GLU A 6 1.32 16.05 -41.05
C GLU A 6 0.74 15.81 -39.65
N PRO A 7 1.12 14.71 -38.96
CA PRO A 7 0.64 14.44 -37.62
C PRO A 7 1.14 15.53 -36.69
N PHE A 8 0.23 16.41 -36.24
CA PHE A 8 0.51 17.33 -35.16
C PHE A 8 1.07 16.52 -33.96
N LYS A 9 2.20 16.97 -33.40
CA LYS A 9 2.69 16.52 -32.08
C LYS A 9 1.60 16.83 -31.05
N VAL A 10 0.67 15.90 -30.88
CA VAL A 10 -0.33 15.98 -29.82
C VAL A 10 0.45 15.82 -28.51
N TYR A 11 0.23 16.72 -27.56
CA TYR A 11 0.70 16.49 -26.19
C TYR A 11 0.29 15.08 -25.74
N PRO A 12 1.12 14.36 -24.96
CA PRO A 12 0.68 13.11 -24.35
C PRO A 12 -0.65 13.41 -23.64
N PRO A 13 -1.71 12.62 -23.87
CA PRO A 13 -3.00 12.92 -23.28
C PRO A 13 -2.89 12.72 -21.76
N ILE A 14 -2.66 13.82 -21.03
CA ILE A 14 -2.91 13.89 -19.60
C ILE A 14 -4.42 14.03 -19.47
N TYR A 15 -5.14 12.92 -19.50
CA TYR A 15 -6.50 12.93 -19.01
C TYR A 15 -6.41 13.18 -17.51
N GLU A 16 -6.51 14.44 -17.10
CA GLU A 16 -6.90 14.76 -15.73
C GLU A 16 -8.25 14.08 -15.52
N LEU A 17 -8.24 12.92 -14.90
CA LEU A 17 -9.45 12.25 -14.47
C LEU A 17 -9.97 13.05 -13.28
N ARG A 18 -10.65 14.19 -13.55
CA ARG A 18 -11.22 15.15 -12.59
C ARG A 18 -12.18 14.53 -11.57
N THR A 19 -12.44 13.24 -11.71
CA THR A 19 -13.23 12.43 -10.79
C THR A 19 -12.39 11.82 -9.67
N PHE A 20 -11.06 11.71 -9.81
CA PHE A 20 -10.19 11.20 -8.74
C PHE A 20 -10.23 12.13 -7.54
N ASP A 21 -10.35 11.53 -6.36
CA ASP A 21 -10.44 12.22 -5.08
C ASP A 21 -11.58 13.26 -5.01
N ARG A 22 -12.54 13.20 -5.94
CA ARG A 22 -13.68 14.13 -5.98
C ARG A 22 -14.55 14.03 -4.73
N MET A 23 -14.51 12.88 -4.05
CA MET A 23 -15.23 12.65 -2.80
C MET A 23 -14.43 13.09 -1.56
N VAL A 24 -13.15 13.44 -1.70
CA VAL A 24 -12.31 13.85 -0.57
C VAL A 24 -12.75 15.23 -0.10
N SER A 25 -13.03 15.34 1.20
CA SER A 25 -13.37 16.61 1.84
C SER A 25 -12.22 17.62 1.67
N PRO A 26 -12.50 18.88 1.28
CA PRO A 26 -11.50 19.93 1.25
C PRO A 26 -10.98 20.28 2.66
N LYS A 27 -11.72 19.87 3.71
CA LYS A 27 -11.28 19.98 5.10
C LYS A 27 -10.60 18.66 5.48
N PRO A 28 -9.27 18.65 5.70
CA PRO A 28 -8.55 17.43 6.04
C PRO A 28 -8.94 16.90 7.43
N PRO A 29 -8.67 15.61 7.72
CA PRO A 29 -8.85 15.02 9.03
C PRO A 29 -8.17 15.86 10.11
N ARG A 30 -8.89 16.17 11.19
CA ARG A 30 -8.35 17.01 12.27
C ARG A 30 -7.78 16.23 13.43
N THR A 31 -8.14 14.97 13.59
CA THR A 31 -7.76 14.16 14.76
C THR A 31 -7.17 12.83 14.31
N TRP A 32 -6.35 12.25 15.19
CA TRP A 32 -5.76 10.93 14.95
C TRP A 32 -6.81 9.87 14.63
N LYS A 33 -7.93 9.83 15.36
CA LYS A 33 -8.99 8.84 15.14
C LYS A 33 -9.64 8.96 13.76
N HIS A 34 -9.75 10.17 13.22
CA HIS A 34 -10.40 10.41 11.92
C HIS A 34 -9.58 9.92 10.72
N LEU A 35 -8.28 9.65 10.88
CA LEU A 35 -7.40 9.19 9.80
C LEU A 35 -7.74 7.79 9.28
N PHE A 36 -8.33 6.96 10.14
CA PHE A 36 -8.52 5.54 9.85
C PHE A 36 -10.00 5.19 9.65
N LEU A 37 -10.86 6.21 9.61
CA LEU A 37 -12.29 6.03 9.42
C LEU A 37 -12.58 5.59 7.98
N PRO A 38 -13.38 4.53 7.78
CA PRO A 38 -13.85 4.13 6.45
C PRO A 38 -14.42 5.28 5.62
N GLU A 39 -15.19 6.17 6.25
CA GLU A 39 -15.84 7.34 5.64
C GLU A 39 -14.84 8.32 5.07
N GLN A 40 -13.59 8.28 5.54
CA GLN A 40 -12.51 9.11 5.05
C GLN A 40 -11.68 8.36 3.99
N LEU A 41 -11.29 7.11 4.26
CA LEU A 41 -10.43 6.34 3.37
C LEU A 41 -11.13 5.93 2.07
N CYS A 42 -12.45 5.67 2.11
CA CYS A 42 -13.22 5.29 0.93
C CYS A 42 -13.44 6.45 -0.05
N ASN A 43 -13.19 7.69 0.37
CA ASN A 43 -13.32 8.87 -0.49
C ASN A 43 -12.11 9.09 -1.40
N TYR A 44 -10.97 8.45 -1.12
CA TYR A 44 -9.81 8.53 -1.99
C TYR A 44 -9.93 7.58 -3.18
N GLY A 45 -9.44 8.04 -4.33
CA GLY A 45 -9.45 7.29 -5.56
C GLY A 45 -10.65 7.63 -6.43
N ILE A 46 -11.20 6.61 -7.08
CA ILE A 46 -12.44 6.77 -7.86
C ILE A 46 -13.63 7.00 -6.90
N PRO A 47 -14.64 7.78 -7.32
CA PRO A 47 -15.75 8.17 -6.43
C PRO A 47 -16.66 7.01 -6.02
N PHE A 48 -16.57 5.87 -6.71
CA PHE A 48 -17.44 4.70 -6.52
C PHE A 48 -17.53 4.25 -5.06
N TYR A 49 -16.40 4.07 -4.36
CA TYR A 49 -16.39 3.50 -3.01
C TYR A 49 -16.96 4.46 -1.96
N GLY A 50 -16.64 5.76 -2.05
CA GLY A 50 -17.23 6.77 -1.18
C GLY A 50 -18.74 6.90 -1.36
N ILE A 51 -19.22 6.89 -2.61
CA ILE A 51 -20.66 6.89 -2.91
C ILE A 51 -21.33 5.61 -2.40
N TYR A 52 -20.72 4.44 -2.65
CA TYR A 52 -21.27 3.17 -2.19
C TYR A 52 -21.41 3.14 -0.67
N LEU A 53 -20.37 3.54 0.07
CA LEU A 53 -20.41 3.57 1.53
C LEU A 53 -21.53 4.48 2.03
N LYS A 54 -21.63 5.70 1.47
CA LYS A 54 -22.70 6.65 1.82
C LYS A 54 -24.08 6.04 1.62
N LEU A 55 -24.36 5.51 0.42
CA LEU A 55 -25.67 4.94 0.09
C LEU A 55 -25.98 3.68 0.91
N ALA A 56 -24.98 2.83 1.19
CA ALA A 56 -25.16 1.63 2.00
C ALA A 56 -25.56 1.96 3.44
N LEU A 57 -25.02 3.04 4.01
CA LEU A 57 -25.37 3.53 5.34
C LEU A 57 -26.74 4.23 5.34
N GLU A 58 -27.00 5.11 4.37
CA GLU A 58 -28.28 5.83 4.24
C GLU A 58 -29.47 4.87 4.03
N ALA A 59 -29.28 3.83 3.21
CA ALA A 59 -30.30 2.81 2.97
C ALA A 59 -30.32 1.69 4.02
N GLN A 60 -29.49 1.77 5.08
CA GLN A 60 -29.39 0.76 6.15
C GLN A 60 -29.10 -0.67 5.63
N VAL A 61 -28.40 -0.79 4.48
CA VAL A 61 -27.98 -2.06 3.86
C VAL A 61 -26.70 -2.60 4.50
N ALA A 62 -25.96 -1.74 5.19
CA ALA A 62 -24.83 -2.10 6.05
C ALA A 62 -25.12 -1.63 7.47
N GLU A 63 -24.90 -2.52 8.44
CA GLU A 63 -25.09 -2.23 9.88
C GLU A 63 -24.12 -1.16 10.37
N ASP A 64 -22.90 -1.18 9.84
CA ASP A 64 -21.85 -0.22 10.16
C ASP A 64 -20.89 -0.01 8.97
N PRO A 65 -20.00 1.00 9.03
CA PRO A 65 -19.03 1.25 7.97
C PRO A 65 -18.06 0.09 7.71
N SER A 66 -17.73 -0.72 8.71
CA SER A 66 -16.82 -1.87 8.57
C SER A 66 -17.46 -2.99 7.75
N ALA A 67 -18.74 -3.28 7.97
CA ALA A 67 -19.51 -4.24 7.19
C ALA A 67 -19.59 -3.82 5.70
N ALA A 68 -19.77 -2.52 5.44
CA ALA A 68 -19.72 -1.98 4.08
C ALA A 68 -18.32 -2.14 3.45
N VAL A 69 -17.25 -1.83 4.20
CA VAL A 69 -15.86 -1.99 3.74
C VAL A 69 -15.55 -3.44 3.39
N ASP A 70 -15.99 -4.41 4.19
CA ASP A 70 -15.74 -5.83 3.89
C ASP A 70 -16.41 -6.29 2.58
N LYS A 71 -17.66 -5.86 2.34
CA LYS A 71 -18.36 -6.07 1.07
C LYS A 71 -17.64 -5.39 -0.10
N MET A 72 -17.23 -4.13 0.06
CA MET A 72 -16.50 -3.37 -0.97
C MET A 72 -15.13 -3.99 -1.28
N ALA A 73 -14.37 -4.41 -0.28
CA ALA A 73 -13.07 -5.05 -0.45
C ALA A 73 -13.22 -6.40 -1.16
N THR A 74 -14.29 -7.17 -0.86
CA THR A 74 -14.62 -8.40 -1.58
C THR A 74 -14.94 -8.13 -3.06
N TYR A 75 -15.72 -7.09 -3.33
CA TYR A 75 -16.02 -6.67 -4.71
C TYR A 75 -14.75 -6.18 -5.44
N ALA A 76 -13.93 -5.37 -4.78
CA ALA A 76 -12.67 -4.85 -5.30
C ALA A 76 -11.71 -6.00 -5.66
N LEU A 77 -11.60 -7.03 -4.81
CA LEU A 77 -10.80 -8.21 -5.10
C LEU A 77 -11.31 -8.96 -6.34
N LYS A 78 -12.64 -9.16 -6.47
CA LYS A 78 -13.23 -9.77 -7.67
C LYS A 78 -12.91 -8.98 -8.94
N LYS A 79 -12.89 -7.64 -8.85
CA LYS A 79 -12.47 -6.75 -9.95
C LYS A 79 -10.99 -6.87 -10.27
N LEU A 80 -10.11 -6.86 -9.27
CA LEU A 80 -8.67 -7.04 -9.47
C LEU A 80 -8.35 -8.41 -10.10
N LEU A 81 -9.09 -9.46 -9.74
CA LEU A 81 -8.82 -10.81 -10.23
C LEU A 81 -9.59 -11.18 -11.51
N CYS A 82 -10.49 -10.30 -11.97
CA CYS A 82 -11.45 -10.59 -13.04
C CYS A 82 -12.09 -11.97 -12.84
N TYR A 83 -12.73 -12.16 -11.69
CA TYR A 83 -13.15 -13.48 -11.24
C TYR A 83 -14.63 -13.51 -10.83
N GLN A 84 -15.38 -14.47 -11.38
CA GLN A 84 -16.83 -14.57 -11.21
C GLN A 84 -17.34 -15.95 -10.71
N ASN A 85 -16.54 -17.02 -10.75
CA ASN A 85 -17.03 -18.41 -10.53
C ASN A 85 -16.57 -19.03 -9.20
N ALA A 86 -16.66 -20.35 -9.03
CA ALA A 86 -16.28 -21.11 -7.83
C ALA A 86 -15.03 -22.02 -7.99
N ALA A 87 -14.30 -21.89 -9.10
CA ALA A 87 -13.05 -22.63 -9.35
C ALA A 87 -11.84 -22.10 -8.55
N PRO A 88 -10.76 -22.88 -8.39
CA PRO A 88 -9.51 -22.36 -7.85
C PRO A 88 -9.00 -21.18 -8.69
N ILE A 89 -8.64 -20.07 -8.03
CA ILE A 89 -8.12 -18.89 -8.72
C ILE A 89 -6.69 -19.18 -9.18
N LYS A 90 -6.51 -19.55 -10.45
CA LYS A 90 -5.18 -19.61 -11.06
C LYS A 90 -4.57 -18.21 -11.12
N ILE A 91 -3.39 -18.03 -10.54
CA ILE A 91 -2.62 -16.78 -10.64
C ILE A 91 -1.97 -16.71 -12.01
N THR A 92 -2.45 -15.78 -12.84
CA THR A 92 -1.86 -15.42 -14.14
C THR A 92 -1.00 -14.17 -13.98
N GLU A 93 -0.17 -13.84 -14.97
CA GLU A 93 0.61 -12.59 -14.98
C GLU A 93 -0.24 -11.35 -14.68
N SER A 94 -1.38 -11.20 -15.34
CA SER A 94 -2.27 -10.07 -15.13
C SER A 94 -2.86 -10.04 -13.72
N ARG A 95 -3.18 -11.21 -13.14
CA ARG A 95 -3.69 -11.29 -11.76
C ARG A 95 -2.60 -10.99 -10.73
N ALA A 96 -1.38 -11.47 -10.95
CA ALA A 96 -0.24 -11.15 -10.10
C ALA A 96 0.03 -9.63 -10.09
N LEU A 97 0.10 -9.02 -11.27
CA LEU A 97 0.26 -7.57 -11.41
C LEU A 97 -0.92 -6.79 -10.82
N ALA A 98 -2.15 -7.31 -10.91
CA ALA A 98 -3.33 -6.67 -10.32
C ALA A 98 -3.37 -6.74 -8.78
N LEU A 99 -2.72 -7.73 -8.17
CA LEU A 99 -2.56 -7.81 -6.72
C LEU A 99 -1.39 -6.93 -6.23
N LEU A 100 -0.30 -6.86 -7.00
CA LEU A 100 0.89 -6.09 -6.63
C LEU A 100 0.79 -4.60 -6.98
N GLY A 101 0.06 -4.26 -8.04
CA GLY A 101 -0.09 -2.90 -8.54
C GLY A 101 -0.65 -1.92 -7.51
N PRO A 102 -1.84 -2.16 -6.94
CA PRO A 102 -2.43 -1.30 -5.91
C PRO A 102 -1.66 -1.26 -4.59
N THR A 103 -0.71 -2.17 -4.35
CA THR A 103 -0.05 -2.36 -3.06
C THR A 103 1.37 -1.80 -3.08
N ILE A 104 2.25 -2.32 -3.93
CA ILE A 104 3.64 -1.87 -3.99
C ILE A 104 3.89 -0.89 -5.15
N GLY A 105 2.91 -0.63 -6.03
CA GLY A 105 3.08 0.31 -7.14
C GLY A 105 4.08 -0.21 -8.18
N VAL A 106 3.79 -1.37 -8.79
CA VAL A 106 4.64 -1.97 -9.83
C VAL A 106 4.62 -1.11 -11.09
N PRO A 107 5.78 -0.66 -11.62
CA PRO A 107 5.84 -0.03 -12.93
C PRO A 107 5.51 -1.05 -14.03
N LEU A 108 4.53 -0.75 -14.87
CA LEU A 108 4.08 -1.63 -15.97
C LEU A 108 4.72 -1.26 -17.32
N HIS A 109 5.85 -0.55 -17.30
CA HIS A 109 6.49 -0.04 -18.52
C HIS A 109 6.96 -1.19 -19.44
N GLY A 110 6.75 -1.06 -20.75
CA GLY A 110 7.24 -2.01 -21.76
C GLY A 110 6.40 -3.28 -21.95
N GLN A 111 5.29 -3.44 -21.22
CA GLN A 111 4.42 -4.63 -21.32
C GLN A 111 3.10 -4.30 -22.01
N ALA A 112 3.14 -3.90 -23.29
CA ALA A 112 1.98 -3.37 -24.03
C ALA A 112 0.72 -4.26 -23.92
N ARG A 113 0.88 -5.58 -24.13
CA ARG A 113 -0.24 -6.54 -24.01
C ARG A 113 -0.81 -6.62 -22.59
N GLN A 114 0.05 -6.59 -21.57
CA GLN A 114 -0.41 -6.62 -20.18
C GLN A 114 -1.10 -5.31 -19.80
N ASN A 115 -0.59 -4.15 -20.23
CA ASN A 115 -1.21 -2.86 -19.94
C ASN A 115 -2.66 -2.79 -20.42
N VAL A 116 -2.93 -3.25 -21.66
CA VAL A 116 -4.29 -3.30 -22.22
C VAL A 116 -5.18 -4.25 -21.40
N LYS A 117 -4.68 -5.46 -21.11
CA LYS A 117 -5.45 -6.46 -20.35
C LYS A 117 -5.77 -6.01 -18.92
N LEU A 118 -4.81 -5.38 -18.26
CA LEU A 118 -4.98 -4.87 -16.90
C LEU A 118 -6.03 -3.76 -16.85
N THR A 119 -6.05 -2.87 -17.84
CA THR A 119 -7.07 -1.82 -17.95
C THR A 119 -8.45 -2.39 -18.29
N ALA A 120 -8.52 -3.31 -19.24
CA ALA A 120 -9.79 -3.88 -19.68
C ALA A 120 -10.48 -4.76 -18.62
N SER A 121 -9.72 -5.40 -17.72
CA SER A 121 -10.27 -6.47 -16.88
C SER A 121 -9.82 -6.49 -15.43
N HIS A 122 -8.82 -5.71 -15.04
CA HIS A 122 -8.20 -5.79 -13.72
C HIS A 122 -8.09 -4.43 -12.99
N ALA A 123 -8.95 -3.47 -13.34
CA ALA A 123 -9.06 -2.15 -12.69
C ALA A 123 -7.82 -1.25 -12.75
N ALA A 124 -6.83 -1.57 -13.60
CA ALA A 124 -5.78 -0.60 -13.91
C ALA A 124 -6.37 0.56 -14.72
N HIS A 125 -5.76 1.74 -14.59
CA HIS A 125 -6.17 2.93 -15.32
C HIS A 125 -5.19 3.16 -16.47
N CYS A 126 -5.70 3.53 -17.64
CA CYS A 126 -4.85 4.03 -18.72
C CYS A 126 -4.30 5.39 -18.30
N GLY A 127 -2.99 5.49 -18.11
CA GLY A 127 -2.32 6.75 -17.78
C GLY A 127 -2.11 7.58 -19.02
N TYR A 128 -1.49 6.99 -20.04
CA TYR A 128 -1.32 7.62 -21.34
C TYR A 128 -1.07 6.56 -22.42
N ILE A 129 -1.21 6.98 -23.66
CA ILE A 129 -0.77 6.27 -24.86
C ILE A 129 0.43 7.06 -25.40
N ASP A 130 1.48 6.37 -25.84
CA ASP A 130 2.64 7.04 -26.42
C ASP A 130 2.32 7.81 -27.70
N ALA A 131 3.26 8.64 -28.14
CA ALA A 131 3.06 9.52 -29.30
C ALA A 131 2.82 8.73 -30.60
N ASP A 132 3.48 7.58 -30.73
CA ASP A 132 3.36 6.68 -31.87
C ASP A 132 2.07 5.85 -31.85
N ARG A 133 1.35 5.85 -30.71
CA ARG A 133 0.10 5.12 -30.45
C ARG A 133 0.23 3.60 -30.47
N ASP A 134 1.44 3.11 -30.28
CA ASP A 134 1.77 1.69 -30.28
C ASP A 134 1.72 1.10 -28.87
N CYS A 135 1.98 1.92 -27.84
CA CYS A 135 2.01 1.45 -26.45
C CYS A 135 1.05 2.22 -25.53
N GLN A 136 0.20 1.47 -24.84
CA GLN A 136 -0.55 1.94 -23.68
C GLN A 136 0.28 1.75 -22.41
N TYR A 137 0.32 2.77 -21.56
CA TYR A 137 0.88 2.71 -20.21
C TYR A 137 -0.25 2.77 -19.20
N SER A 138 -0.43 1.69 -18.44
CA SER A 138 -1.41 1.65 -17.36
C SER A 138 -0.76 1.70 -15.99
N PHE A 139 -1.55 2.07 -14.99
CA PHE A 139 -1.10 2.17 -13.60
C PHE A 139 -2.26 1.93 -12.65
N TYR A 140 -1.93 1.66 -11.38
CA TYR A 140 -2.89 1.62 -10.30
C TYR A 140 -2.74 2.90 -9.47
N PRO A 141 -3.74 3.80 -9.47
CA PRO A 141 -3.71 4.96 -8.59
C PRO A 141 -3.85 4.54 -7.13
N SER A 142 -3.45 5.42 -6.22
CA SER A 142 -3.64 5.25 -4.77
C SER A 142 -5.13 5.17 -4.44
N GLN A 143 -5.59 3.94 -4.15
CA GLN A 143 -6.97 3.63 -3.84
C GLN A 143 -7.00 2.69 -2.62
N PRO A 144 -7.29 3.21 -1.42
CA PRO A 144 -7.21 2.43 -0.18
C PRO A 144 -7.99 1.12 -0.21
N ILE A 145 -9.16 1.08 -0.86
CA ILE A 145 -9.98 -0.14 -0.97
C ILE A 145 -9.32 -1.23 -1.84
N TYR A 146 -8.70 -0.86 -2.97
CA TYR A 146 -7.97 -1.86 -3.78
C TYR A 146 -6.72 -2.35 -3.07
N ALA A 147 -5.98 -1.45 -2.40
CA ALA A 147 -4.83 -1.81 -1.56
C ALA A 147 -5.25 -2.77 -0.43
N LEU A 148 -6.34 -2.46 0.29
CA LEU A 148 -6.91 -3.31 1.33
C LEU A 148 -7.27 -4.70 0.80
N ALA A 149 -8.02 -4.75 -0.30
CA ALA A 149 -8.47 -6.00 -0.90
C ALA A 149 -7.30 -6.90 -1.31
N ALA A 150 -6.31 -6.33 -2.01
CA ALA A 150 -5.14 -7.05 -2.46
C ALA A 150 -4.27 -7.52 -1.28
N ASN A 151 -3.95 -6.65 -0.32
CA ASN A 151 -3.15 -7.02 0.85
C ASN A 151 -3.82 -8.11 1.67
N ASN A 152 -5.13 -8.00 1.96
CA ASN A 152 -5.84 -9.01 2.74
C ASN A 152 -5.78 -10.38 2.06
N TYR A 153 -5.88 -10.40 0.72
CA TYR A 153 -5.80 -11.65 -0.04
C TYR A 153 -4.37 -12.22 -0.03
N LEU A 154 -3.36 -11.41 -0.32
CA LEU A 154 -1.94 -11.83 -0.32
C LEU A 154 -1.49 -12.32 1.06
N GLN A 155 -1.92 -11.66 2.13
CA GLN A 155 -1.56 -12.00 3.50
C GLN A 155 -2.16 -13.34 3.96
N LYS A 156 -3.39 -13.66 3.52
CA LYS A 156 -4.06 -14.92 3.85
C LYS A 156 -3.60 -16.10 2.98
N ASN A 157 -2.92 -15.84 1.87
CA ASN A 157 -2.52 -16.84 0.88
C ASN A 157 -1.05 -16.62 0.52
N GLU A 158 -0.15 -17.11 1.37
CA GLU A 158 1.31 -16.96 1.21
C GLU A 158 1.82 -17.58 -0.10
N ASP A 159 1.24 -18.72 -0.50
CA ASP A 159 1.49 -19.38 -1.79
C ASP A 159 1.19 -18.46 -2.98
N VAL A 160 0.09 -17.70 -2.90
CA VAL A 160 -0.27 -16.68 -3.90
C VAL A 160 0.74 -15.54 -3.90
N LEU A 161 1.17 -15.06 -2.73
CA LEU A 161 2.20 -14.01 -2.64
C LEU A 161 3.50 -14.47 -3.31
N ILE A 162 3.97 -15.68 -3.01
CA ILE A 162 5.16 -16.27 -3.63
C ILE A 162 4.97 -16.39 -5.15
N SER A 163 3.80 -16.86 -5.61
CA SER A 163 3.47 -16.93 -7.04
C SER A 163 3.50 -15.55 -7.73
N CYS A 164 2.97 -14.53 -7.07
CA CYS A 164 3.01 -13.15 -7.54
C CYS A 164 4.45 -12.61 -7.65
N ILE A 165 5.29 -12.88 -6.64
CA ILE A 165 6.72 -12.49 -6.64
C ILE A 165 7.46 -13.19 -7.77
N ASN A 166 7.29 -14.51 -7.93
CA ASN A 166 7.93 -15.27 -9.01
C ASN A 166 7.53 -14.76 -10.39
N THR A 167 6.24 -14.44 -10.57
CA THR A 167 5.73 -13.86 -11.80
C THR A 167 6.34 -12.49 -12.07
N LEU A 168 6.39 -11.62 -11.05
CA LEU A 168 7.01 -10.31 -11.16
C LEU A 168 8.50 -10.42 -11.51
N THR A 169 9.23 -11.33 -10.88
CA THR A 169 10.63 -11.60 -11.18
C THR A 169 10.83 -12.02 -12.64
N SER A 170 9.98 -12.90 -13.17
CA SER A 170 10.02 -13.29 -14.59
C SER A 170 9.72 -12.13 -15.53
N ILE A 171 8.81 -11.23 -15.17
CA ILE A 171 8.49 -10.05 -16.00
C ILE A 171 9.66 -9.06 -15.99
N LEU A 172 10.25 -8.82 -14.81
CA LEU A 172 11.35 -7.89 -14.64
C LEU A 172 12.65 -8.40 -15.29
N SER A 173 12.88 -9.71 -15.32
CA SER A 173 14.06 -10.30 -15.99
C SER A 173 14.00 -10.25 -17.51
N GLN A 174 12.80 -10.17 -18.08
CA GLN A 174 12.58 -10.04 -19.53
C GLN A 174 12.60 -8.57 -20.01
N GLY A 175 12.38 -7.62 -19.11
CA GLY A 175 12.36 -6.19 -19.43
C GLY A 175 13.75 -5.52 -19.36
N GLN A 176 13.86 -4.30 -19.90
CA GLN A 176 15.02 -3.44 -19.73
C GLN A 176 15.00 -2.70 -18.37
N THR A 177 14.54 -3.35 -17.31
CA THR A 177 14.48 -2.72 -15.98
C THR A 177 15.88 -2.73 -15.36
N GLY A 178 16.39 -1.56 -14.98
CA GLY A 178 17.69 -1.46 -14.30
C GLY A 178 17.68 -2.24 -12.97
N THR A 179 18.80 -2.87 -12.62
CA THR A 179 18.94 -3.63 -11.36
C THR A 179 18.57 -2.81 -10.12
N GLY A 180 18.87 -1.51 -10.12
CA GLY A 180 18.49 -0.56 -9.07
C GLY A 180 16.97 -0.43 -8.85
N ASP A 181 16.15 -0.59 -9.89
CA ASP A 181 14.69 -0.49 -9.76
C ASP A 181 14.08 -1.81 -9.23
N VAL A 182 14.69 -2.95 -9.57
CA VAL A 182 14.30 -4.26 -9.01
C VAL A 182 14.51 -4.29 -7.50
N GLY A 183 15.65 -3.78 -7.01
CA GLY A 183 15.91 -3.67 -5.57
C GLY A 183 14.86 -2.85 -4.84
N LYS A 184 14.43 -1.72 -5.43
CA LYS A 184 13.38 -0.86 -4.85
C LYS A 184 12.01 -1.54 -4.83
N ILE A 185 11.69 -2.36 -5.83
CA ILE A 185 10.48 -3.19 -5.84
C ILE A 185 10.55 -4.23 -4.71
N ALA A 186 11.67 -4.96 -4.59
CA ALA A 186 11.86 -5.97 -3.55
C ALA A 186 11.74 -5.35 -2.14
N SER A 187 12.36 -4.19 -1.92
CA SER A 187 12.25 -3.46 -0.67
C SER A 187 10.81 -3.08 -0.32
N ARG A 188 9.99 -2.62 -1.28
CA ARG A 188 8.57 -2.32 -1.04
C ARG A 188 7.77 -3.57 -0.63
N ILE A 189 8.07 -4.73 -1.22
CA ILE A 189 7.45 -6.01 -0.83
C ILE A 189 7.82 -6.35 0.62
N ILE A 190 9.10 -6.30 0.98
CA ILE A 190 9.59 -6.61 2.32
C ILE A 190 8.94 -5.69 3.37
N LEU A 191 8.94 -4.38 3.13
CA LEU A 191 8.36 -3.41 4.06
C LEU A 191 6.86 -3.64 4.23
N LEU A 192 6.14 -3.90 3.13
CA LEU A 192 4.70 -4.16 3.17
C LEU A 192 4.40 -5.46 3.94
N CYS A 193 5.18 -6.52 3.73
CA CYS A 193 5.09 -7.76 4.49
C CYS A 193 5.31 -7.51 5.99
N ALA A 194 6.35 -6.75 6.35
CA ALA A 194 6.63 -6.41 7.75
C ALA A 194 5.46 -5.63 8.37
N MET A 195 4.95 -4.59 7.70
CA MET A 195 3.83 -3.79 8.18
C MET A 195 2.55 -4.63 8.40
N ASN A 196 2.21 -5.49 7.43
CA ASN A 196 1.06 -6.39 7.52
C ASN A 196 1.22 -7.40 8.66
N LYS A 197 2.40 -8.01 8.79
CA LYS A 197 2.71 -8.96 9.87
C LYS A 197 2.63 -8.29 11.25
N THR A 198 3.20 -7.10 11.42
CA THR A 198 3.09 -6.36 12.68
C THR A 198 1.64 -6.05 13.03
N ALA A 199 0.84 -5.60 12.05
CA ALA A 199 -0.57 -5.29 12.27
C ALA A 199 -1.37 -6.54 12.71
N ASP A 200 -1.11 -7.71 12.11
CA ASP A 200 -1.74 -8.97 12.49
C ASP A 200 -1.36 -9.45 13.88
N ASP A 201 -0.06 -9.40 14.22
CA ASP A 201 0.41 -9.82 15.54
C ASP A 201 -0.19 -8.93 16.64
N MET A 202 -0.32 -7.63 16.37
CA MET A 202 -1.02 -6.70 17.26
C MET A 202 -2.51 -7.02 17.41
N LYS A 203 -3.20 -7.38 16.32
CA LYS A 203 -4.60 -7.83 16.37
C LYS A 203 -4.75 -9.12 17.17
N ALA A 204 -3.85 -10.08 16.99
CA ALA A 204 -3.85 -11.34 17.72
C ALA A 204 -3.62 -11.15 19.22
N ALA A 205 -2.75 -10.21 19.60
CA ALA A 205 -2.47 -9.87 21.00
C ALA A 205 -3.65 -9.18 21.71
N LYS A 206 -4.52 -8.47 20.99
CA LYS A 206 -5.71 -7.80 21.54
C LYS A 206 -6.89 -8.74 21.80
N LYS A 207 -6.91 -9.94 21.22
CA LYS A 207 -7.99 -10.92 21.45
C LYS A 207 -7.91 -11.41 22.92
N PRO A 208 -8.95 -11.22 23.75
CA PRO A 208 -8.90 -11.61 25.17
C PRO A 208 -8.60 -13.11 25.34
N ALA A 209 -7.87 -13.44 26.41
CA ALA A 209 -7.48 -14.83 26.75
C ALA A 209 -8.69 -15.78 26.85
N ASP A 210 -9.88 -15.25 27.16
CA ASP A 210 -11.12 -16.03 27.31
C ASP A 210 -11.62 -16.64 25.99
N MET A 211 -11.28 -16.04 24.84
CA MET A 211 -11.56 -16.64 23.52
C MET A 211 -10.64 -17.82 23.18
N LYS A 212 -9.52 -18.01 23.91
CA LYS A 212 -8.66 -19.19 23.73
C LYS A 212 -9.21 -20.42 24.45
N ILE A 213 -10.03 -20.24 25.50
CA ILE A 213 -10.69 -21.35 26.22
C ILE A 213 -11.94 -21.83 25.47
N ALA A 214 -12.70 -20.93 24.85
CA ALA A 214 -13.88 -21.27 24.04
C ALA A 214 -13.56 -22.10 22.78
N LYS A 215 -12.30 -22.17 22.34
CA LYS A 215 -11.89 -23.07 21.24
C LYS A 215 -11.89 -24.55 21.61
N LYS A 216 -11.92 -24.91 22.91
CA LYS A 216 -11.93 -26.31 23.36
C LYS A 216 -13.32 -26.87 23.62
N THR A 217 -14.35 -26.02 23.69
CA THR A 217 -15.72 -26.44 23.99
C THR A 217 -16.71 -25.53 23.27
N MET A 218 -17.41 -26.13 22.31
CA MET A 218 -18.57 -25.64 21.54
C MET A 218 -18.33 -25.11 20.12
N VAL A 219 -19.13 -25.73 19.24
CA VAL A 219 -19.47 -25.41 17.86
C VAL A 219 -20.20 -24.07 17.83
N ASN A 220 -19.46 -22.96 17.87
CA ASN A 220 -19.97 -21.66 17.44
C ASN A 220 -19.01 -21.12 16.37
N PRO A 221 -19.51 -20.69 15.20
CA PRO A 221 -18.65 -20.19 14.15
C PRO A 221 -17.91 -18.96 14.68
N VAL A 222 -16.58 -19.02 14.66
CA VAL A 222 -15.73 -17.84 14.82
C VAL A 222 -16.29 -16.77 13.87
N PRO A 223 -16.61 -15.55 14.34
CA PRO A 223 -17.11 -14.50 13.46
C PRO A 223 -16.14 -14.36 12.28
N PRO A 224 -16.64 -14.31 11.03
CA PRO A 224 -15.77 -14.17 9.88
C PRO A 224 -14.89 -12.93 10.06
N GLU A 225 -13.58 -13.08 9.91
CA GLU A 225 -12.66 -11.94 9.99
C GLU A 225 -12.99 -10.95 8.86
N HIS A 226 -13.70 -9.89 9.21
CA HIS A 226 -14.04 -8.81 8.29
C HIS A 226 -12.78 -8.09 7.81
N LYS A 227 -12.74 -7.77 6.51
CA LYS A 227 -11.68 -6.95 5.93
C LYS A 227 -11.87 -5.52 6.43
N SER A 228 -10.90 -5.03 7.20
CA SER A 228 -10.86 -3.67 7.70
C SER A 228 -9.56 -2.99 7.31
N PHE A 229 -9.59 -1.66 7.19
CA PHE A 229 -8.38 -0.87 7.00
C PHE A 229 -7.35 -1.15 8.10
N PRO A 230 -6.04 -1.04 7.81
CA PRO A 230 -5.01 -1.34 8.79
C PRO A 230 -5.15 -0.41 10.00
N GLU A 231 -4.85 -0.93 11.18
CA GLU A 231 -4.69 -0.09 12.36
C GLU A 231 -3.31 0.57 12.35
N PRO A 232 -3.12 1.72 13.03
CA PRO A 232 -1.81 2.30 13.18
C PRO A 232 -0.88 1.41 13.99
N VAL A 233 0.37 1.34 13.56
CA VAL A 233 1.40 0.47 14.13
C VAL A 233 2.46 1.33 14.84
N PRO A 234 2.83 1.03 16.10
CA PRO A 234 3.98 1.66 16.75
C PRO A 234 5.26 1.42 15.96
N VAL A 235 6.08 2.45 15.79
CA VAL A 235 7.35 2.37 15.04
C VAL A 235 8.24 1.25 15.56
N THR A 236 8.33 1.11 16.89
CA THR A 236 9.14 0.08 17.54
C THR A 236 8.71 -1.32 17.11
N LYS A 237 7.42 -1.62 17.12
CA LYS A 237 6.87 -2.93 16.74
C LYS A 237 7.12 -3.23 15.27
N PHE A 238 6.98 -2.23 14.41
CA PHE A 238 7.31 -2.37 12.99
C PHE A 238 8.79 -2.70 12.78
N LEU A 239 9.70 -1.98 13.46
CA LEU A 239 11.14 -2.21 13.33
C LEU A 239 11.55 -3.58 13.90
N GLU A 240 10.96 -4.01 15.02
CA GLU A 240 11.15 -5.35 15.56
C GLU A 240 10.74 -6.43 14.55
N THR A 241 9.59 -6.27 13.91
CA THR A 241 9.15 -7.22 12.85
C THR A 241 10.04 -7.16 11.61
N LEU A 242 10.45 -5.97 11.17
CA LEU A 242 11.26 -5.78 9.97
C LEU A 242 12.67 -6.35 10.12
N THR A 243 13.27 -6.22 11.30
CA THR A 243 14.67 -6.59 11.56
C THR A 243 14.84 -7.94 12.26
N GLY A 244 13.81 -8.39 12.99
CA GLY A 244 13.91 -9.53 13.91
C GLY A 244 14.63 -9.21 15.22
N LEU A 245 15.02 -7.95 15.47
CA LEU A 245 15.72 -7.51 16.67
C LEU A 245 14.75 -6.93 17.70
N LEU A 246 15.08 -7.01 18.99
CA LEU A 246 14.33 -6.35 20.05
C LEU A 246 14.58 -4.84 20.07
N ALA A 247 13.66 -4.07 20.66
CA ALA A 247 13.71 -2.61 20.69
C ALA A 247 15.05 -2.04 21.23
N ASP A 248 15.59 -2.65 22.27
CA ASP A 248 16.86 -2.28 22.90
C ASP A 248 18.08 -2.62 22.03
N GLU A 249 17.97 -3.63 21.17
CA GLU A 249 18.99 -4.09 20.23
C GLU A 249 19.00 -3.33 18.89
N LEU A 250 17.98 -2.52 18.61
CA LEU A 250 17.84 -1.82 17.33
C LEU A 250 18.99 -0.83 17.09
N PRO A 251 19.72 -0.93 15.95
CA PRO A 251 20.85 -0.06 15.64
C PRO A 251 20.36 1.28 15.08
N LEU A 252 19.93 2.19 15.97
CA LEU A 252 19.43 3.52 15.58
C LEU A 252 20.52 4.57 15.30
N GLY A 253 21.80 4.17 15.35
CA GLY A 253 22.93 5.07 15.15
C GLY A 253 23.07 6.10 16.28
N LEU A 254 23.55 7.30 15.94
CA LEU A 254 23.87 8.39 16.88
C LEU A 254 22.63 9.17 17.38
N ILE A 255 21.46 8.54 17.44
CA ILE A 255 20.28 9.17 18.04
C ILE A 255 20.48 9.30 19.55
N ASN A 256 20.18 10.47 20.12
CA ASN A 256 20.26 10.63 21.57
C ASN A 256 19.10 9.90 22.28
N ASP A 257 19.26 9.64 23.58
CA ASP A 257 18.32 8.83 24.36
C ASP A 257 16.91 9.46 24.45
N ASP A 258 16.81 10.79 24.54
CA ASP A 258 15.52 11.49 24.57
C ASP A 258 14.75 11.30 23.26
N LEU A 259 15.42 11.47 22.11
CA LEU A 259 14.82 11.27 20.80
C LEU A 259 14.49 9.80 20.54
N LYS A 260 15.33 8.86 20.98
CA LYS A 260 15.05 7.41 20.93
C LYS A 260 13.79 7.09 21.70
N THR A 261 13.72 7.52 22.96
CA THR A 261 12.55 7.34 23.84
C THR A 261 11.31 7.96 23.20
N LYS A 262 11.42 9.19 22.68
CA LYS A 262 10.32 9.88 22.00
C LYS A 262 9.84 9.12 20.75
N LEU A 263 10.75 8.59 19.93
CA LEU A 263 10.40 7.81 18.75
C LEU A 263 9.69 6.51 19.13
N PHE A 264 10.19 5.79 20.12
CA PHE A 264 9.64 4.49 20.51
C PHE A 264 8.32 4.61 21.27
N ASP A 265 8.16 5.62 22.12
CA ASP A 265 6.95 5.80 22.92
C ASP A 265 5.81 6.45 22.15
N LYS A 266 6.14 7.32 21.18
CA LYS A 266 5.16 8.19 20.52
C LYS A 266 5.06 7.95 19.02
N GLY A 267 6.06 7.33 18.41
CA GLY A 267 6.10 7.10 16.96
C GLY A 267 5.08 6.04 16.54
N VAL A 268 4.22 6.43 15.60
CA VAL A 268 3.22 5.56 14.99
C VAL A 268 3.21 5.75 13.47
N MET A 269 3.02 4.65 12.76
CA MET A 269 2.92 4.58 11.30
C MET A 269 1.50 4.16 10.91
N PHE A 270 1.02 4.66 9.78
CA PHE A 270 -0.23 4.22 9.18
C PHE A 270 -0.12 4.28 7.66
N TRP A 271 -0.01 3.10 7.05
CA TRP A 271 -0.01 2.92 5.60
C TRP A 271 -0.28 1.45 5.24
N ASN A 272 -0.77 1.21 4.02
CA ASN A 272 -0.92 -0.13 3.45
C ASN A 272 -0.47 -0.24 1.99
N HIS A 273 -0.02 0.84 1.36
CA HIS A 273 0.45 0.77 -0.02
C HIS A 273 1.47 1.86 -0.31
N PHE A 274 2.15 1.72 -1.45
CA PHE A 274 3.16 2.63 -1.96
C PHE A 274 2.66 3.38 -3.19
N MET A 275 3.18 4.59 -3.36
CA MET A 275 3.06 5.37 -4.60
C MET A 275 4.38 6.03 -4.93
N HIS A 276 4.59 6.26 -6.21
CA HIS A 276 5.71 7.08 -6.66
C HIS A 276 5.46 8.56 -6.35
N CYS A 277 6.37 9.17 -5.61
CA CYS A 277 6.41 10.59 -5.35
C CYS A 277 7.27 11.26 -6.42
N SER A 278 6.63 12.06 -7.26
CA SER A 278 7.29 12.86 -8.27
C SER A 278 7.79 14.18 -7.72
N HIS A 279 8.07 14.37 -6.43
CA HIS A 279 8.73 15.57 -5.89
C HIS A 279 9.44 15.24 -4.58
N ARG A 280 10.17 16.20 -4.00
CA ARG A 280 10.72 16.05 -2.65
C ARG A 280 9.55 16.12 -1.64
N PRO A 281 9.36 15.13 -0.75
CA PRO A 281 8.33 15.21 0.27
C PRO A 281 8.60 16.34 1.27
N THR A 282 7.54 17.06 1.64
CA THR A 282 7.49 18.01 2.77
C THR A 282 6.72 17.39 3.93
N SER A 283 6.86 17.91 5.16
CA SER A 283 6.05 17.46 6.31
C SER A 283 4.55 17.54 6.06
N GLU A 284 4.10 18.49 5.24
CA GLU A 284 2.71 18.64 4.82
C GLU A 284 2.28 17.51 3.88
N SER A 285 3.06 17.24 2.82
CA SER A 285 2.77 16.11 1.92
C SER A 285 2.85 14.76 2.64
N LEU A 286 3.71 14.61 3.65
CA LEU A 286 3.80 13.39 4.46
C LEU A 286 2.57 13.21 5.34
N LEU A 287 2.01 14.30 5.88
CA LEU A 287 0.73 14.27 6.60
C LEU A 287 -0.42 13.88 5.65
N GLU A 288 -0.44 14.41 4.43
CA GLU A 288 -1.39 14.01 3.40
C GLU A 288 -1.27 12.54 3.01
N CYS A 289 -0.05 12.01 2.94
CA CYS A 289 0.18 10.57 2.73
C CYS A 289 -0.44 9.76 3.87
N MET A 290 -0.29 10.22 5.11
CA MET A 290 -0.92 9.57 6.26
C MET A 290 -2.46 9.68 6.22
N HIS A 291 -3.03 10.78 5.73
CA HIS A 291 -4.48 10.86 5.49
C HIS A 291 -4.95 9.74 4.55
N ARG A 292 -4.11 9.32 3.61
CA ARG A 292 -4.44 8.31 2.60
C ARG A 292 -4.01 6.88 2.97
N GLY A 293 -3.25 6.70 4.05
CA GLY A 293 -2.62 5.42 4.37
C GLY A 293 -1.53 5.03 3.36
N LEU A 294 -0.71 6.00 2.96
CA LEU A 294 0.26 5.88 1.87
C LEU A 294 1.72 5.99 2.36
N ALA A 295 2.57 5.10 1.85
CA ALA A 295 4.03 5.22 1.87
C ALA A 295 4.56 5.69 0.51
N LEU A 296 5.74 6.31 0.49
CA LEU A 296 6.29 6.93 -0.72
C LEU A 296 7.52 6.19 -1.25
N GLN A 297 7.53 5.97 -2.56
CA GLN A 297 8.73 5.71 -3.35
C GLN A 297 9.22 7.05 -3.91
N CYS A 298 10.42 7.47 -3.55
CA CYS A 298 11.02 8.71 -4.04
C CYS A 298 11.42 8.63 -5.51
N ARG A 299 11.62 9.81 -6.12
CA ARG A 299 12.15 9.95 -7.48
C ARG A 299 13.48 9.19 -7.63
N PRO A 300 13.80 8.67 -8.84
CA PRO A 300 15.11 8.13 -9.13
C PRO A 300 16.24 9.13 -8.81
N ASN A 301 17.41 8.61 -8.44
CA ASN A 301 18.65 9.35 -8.21
C ASN A 301 18.61 10.41 -7.08
N GLN A 302 17.73 10.25 -6.09
CA GLN A 302 17.89 11.01 -4.84
C GLN A 302 19.08 10.46 -4.03
N GLU A 303 19.90 11.36 -3.50
CA GLU A 303 21.17 11.01 -2.85
C GLU A 303 20.99 10.24 -1.53
N VAL A 304 19.84 10.43 -0.85
CA VAL A 304 19.72 10.04 0.57
C VAL A 304 18.76 8.87 0.80
N PHE A 305 17.57 8.89 0.21
CA PHE A 305 16.54 7.87 0.45
C PHE A 305 15.83 7.48 -0.84
N ASP A 306 15.54 6.19 -0.98
CA ASP A 306 14.71 5.66 -2.07
C ASP A 306 13.24 5.64 -1.68
N GLN A 307 12.91 5.45 -0.41
CA GLN A 307 11.53 5.40 0.07
C GLN A 307 11.39 6.14 1.39
N VAL A 308 10.18 6.61 1.67
CA VAL A 308 9.84 7.38 2.86
C VAL A 308 8.56 6.82 3.47
N LEU A 309 8.66 6.42 4.74
CA LEU A 309 7.54 5.98 5.57
C LEU A 309 7.20 7.10 6.55
N THR A 310 5.99 7.64 6.49
CA THR A 310 5.57 8.70 7.40
C THR A 310 5.45 8.17 8.83
N VAL A 311 6.06 8.89 9.78
CA VAL A 311 5.94 8.64 11.22
C VAL A 311 5.27 9.84 11.86
N TYR A 312 4.22 9.60 12.65
CA TYR A 312 3.61 10.65 13.46
C TYR A 312 3.98 10.47 14.93
N LEU A 313 4.47 11.53 15.56
CA LEU A 313 4.82 11.54 16.98
C LEU A 313 3.57 11.89 17.80
N LYS A 314 2.80 10.86 18.17
CA LYS A 314 1.52 11.01 18.87
C LYS A 314 1.72 11.54 20.29
N GLN A 315 1.23 12.75 20.55
CA GLN A 315 1.23 13.34 21.89
C GLN A 315 -0.04 12.94 22.65
N LYS A 316 0.09 12.36 23.85
CA LYS A 316 -1.06 11.93 24.67
C LYS A 316 -2.06 13.06 24.96
N SER A 317 -1.58 14.30 25.10
CA SER A 317 -2.37 15.48 25.45
C SER A 317 -2.99 16.22 24.24
N LYS A 318 -2.56 15.93 23.00
CA LYS A 318 -3.05 16.62 21.80
C LYS A 318 -3.83 15.67 20.90
N ALA A 319 -5.14 15.86 20.86
CA ALA A 319 -6.01 15.11 19.95
C ALA A 319 -5.92 15.58 18.49
N LYS A 320 -5.54 16.85 18.27
CA LYS A 320 -5.48 17.48 16.95
C LYS A 320 -4.19 17.11 16.21
N LEU A 321 -4.30 16.82 14.92
CA LEU A 321 -3.18 16.59 14.04
C LEU A 321 -2.43 17.90 13.76
N ASP A 322 -1.11 17.79 13.74
CA ASP A 322 -0.21 18.90 13.45
C ASP A 322 0.99 18.41 12.64
N LYS A 323 1.30 19.07 11.54
CA LYS A 323 2.46 18.76 10.69
C LYS A 323 3.79 18.88 11.45
N ALA A 324 3.84 19.66 12.53
CA ALA A 324 5.01 19.75 13.39
C ALA A 324 5.33 18.43 14.14
N ASN A 325 4.36 17.51 14.25
CA ASN A 325 4.57 16.18 14.83
C ASN A 325 4.89 15.11 13.79
N VAL A 326 5.01 15.48 12.51
CA VAL A 326 5.38 14.56 11.44
C VAL A 326 6.89 14.47 11.34
N THR A 327 7.38 13.24 11.39
CA THR A 327 8.74 12.85 11.02
C THR A 327 8.65 11.68 10.02
N PHE A 328 9.77 11.06 9.70
CA PHE A 328 9.78 9.95 8.74
C PHE A 328 10.87 8.93 9.02
N CYS A 329 10.65 7.72 8.52
CA CYS A 329 11.67 6.69 8.36
C CYS A 329 12.07 6.64 6.88
N GLY A 330 13.32 7.01 6.60
CA GLY A 330 13.88 6.95 5.24
C GLY A 330 14.55 5.60 5.01
N ILE A 331 14.25 4.97 3.87
CA ILE A 331 14.81 3.69 3.46
C ILE A 331 15.71 3.94 2.24
N GLN A 332 16.94 3.47 2.32
CA GLN A 332 17.87 3.43 1.19
C GLN A 332 18.12 1.99 0.78
N VAL A 333 18.01 1.72 -0.51
CA VAL A 333 18.14 0.39 -1.09
C VAL A 333 19.48 0.28 -1.79
N LYS A 334 20.29 -0.70 -1.38
CA LYS A 334 21.59 -0.99 -1.99
C LYS A 334 21.65 -2.46 -2.39
N ASN A 335 21.68 -2.71 -3.70
CA ASN A 335 21.95 -4.07 -4.21
C ASN A 335 23.44 -4.36 -4.07
N ARG A 336 23.79 -5.40 -3.33
CA ARG A 336 25.17 -5.87 -3.22
C ARG A 336 25.53 -6.69 -4.46
N LYS A 337 26.81 -6.66 -4.83
CA LYS A 337 27.35 -7.47 -5.93
C LYS A 337 27.71 -8.89 -5.49
N ASP A 338 27.92 -9.11 -4.18
CA ASP A 338 28.31 -10.37 -3.57
C ASP A 338 27.84 -10.41 -2.10
N ASP A 339 27.35 -11.56 -1.65
CA ASP A 339 26.85 -11.83 -0.30
C ASP A 339 27.94 -12.37 0.65
N SER A 340 29.12 -12.68 0.13
CA SER A 340 30.28 -13.23 0.87
C SER A 340 30.76 -12.36 2.05
N GLN A 341 30.37 -11.07 2.10
CA GLN A 341 30.76 -10.14 3.16
C GLN A 341 29.75 -10.06 4.33
N LEU A 342 28.82 -11.00 4.46
CA LEU A 342 28.05 -11.15 5.70
C LEU A 342 28.96 -11.65 6.84
N LYS A 343 29.79 -10.75 7.38
CA LYS A 343 30.35 -10.93 8.72
C LYS A 343 29.17 -10.88 9.68
N MET A 344 28.71 -12.07 10.10
CA MET A 344 27.91 -12.21 11.31
C MET A 344 28.60 -11.38 12.41
N PRO A 345 27.89 -10.48 13.10
CA PRO A 345 28.49 -9.76 14.22
C PRO A 345 29.03 -10.81 15.21
N SER A 346 30.33 -10.76 15.47
CA SER A 346 30.95 -11.56 16.50
C SER A 346 30.26 -11.22 17.80
N LYS A 347 29.63 -12.23 18.43
CA LYS A 347 29.21 -12.12 19.82
C LYS A 347 30.46 -11.83 20.65
N THR A 348 30.58 -10.61 21.17
CA THR A 348 31.47 -10.25 22.27
C THR A 348 30.63 -9.75 23.41
#